data_AF-A0A3B0WLR3-F1
#
_entry.id   AF-A0A3B0WLR3-F1
#
_cell.length_a   1.000
_cell.length_b   1.000
_cell.length_c   1.000
_cell.angle_alpha   90.00
_cell.angle_beta   90.00
_cell.angle_gamma   90.00
#
_symmetry.space_group_name_H-M   'P 1'
#
loop_
_entity.id
_entity.type
_entity.pdbx_description
1 polymer ?
#
loop_
_entity_poly.entity_id
_entity_poly.type
_entity_poly.pdbx_seq_one_letter_code
_entity_poly.pdbx_strand_id
1 'polypeptide(L)'
;MHIRFLLLFIIIFINGFYINPAIAEPKTAKKQLVKQPISKPNKNKFMFLINSDPQMGDEHTEKKGLRLLNELLEMFVTETNQRKGKHKPDFVVWAGDLVWDPFQNAFDNFQRIVAKMTVPSVLVHGNHDGYSDDPKFLNLQENLSGYRKLNYSFTYGKWHFVVIAAQEKYLSNTEKQKMLNWLDTELKNNKDKQTMLFMHYHILPTGLSQMEFYTYFPMDFKNQMLATITRYNNVKYVFSGHVHIGIKASIKTARNYKGTNFILAPTPVFPRPFGEEFPKFRQKDNKYDRRGFYLEVHVNGSQVKLVGRKIKHPFKVKYPKTFKTFNASDDLRAFMTEGKLAINDKLVNGSFDNDLTAWKSSWRYKKDKVPMFNNYVANGKSIMSYAASYGSWSFDEYMENYQSVKYSDDMYMSIDFTTLPSKFKGGGGYFRVFAYDQNGKLLKILLFHWGTQENKIRFMHQSWAYHATGDRYGPLWLDKKIKEGDMLSYTLAISPLKEQKLEIALNSLFDQIMKKEKGVKINHIAIAYGVWGRVTPKGRKFTSKLNVDEISITSKDMGEYSSAVLLNGTALTKVDSELEYGYAYKKDKNVDGVKKKKKKKKKKKKKKKKKKSNDAASLGISAVSY
;
A
#
# COMPACT_ATOMS: atom_id res chain seq x y z
N MET A 1 -10.51 36.95 -76.88
CA MET A 1 -10.64 36.26 -75.57
C MET A 1 -10.74 34.76 -75.81
N HIS A 2 -9.62 34.09 -76.14
CA HIS A 2 -8.61 33.52 -75.25
C HIS A 2 -9.03 32.23 -74.55
N ILE A 3 -8.53 31.15 -75.17
CA ILE A 3 -8.58 29.74 -74.87
C ILE A 3 -7.27 29.35 -74.16
N ARG A 4 -7.36 28.40 -73.22
CA ARG A 4 -6.25 27.69 -72.58
C ARG A 4 -5.53 26.77 -73.58
N PHE A 5 -4.22 26.61 -73.46
CA PHE A 5 -3.55 25.39 -73.92
C PHE A 5 -2.54 24.84 -72.90
N LEU A 6 -2.76 23.55 -72.63
CA LEU A 6 -1.89 22.42 -72.29
C LEU A 6 -0.36 22.61 -72.35
N LEU A 7 0.35 21.90 -71.47
CA LEU A 7 1.58 21.21 -71.86
C LEU A 7 1.79 19.93 -71.04
N LEU A 8 1.74 18.82 -71.77
CA LEU A 8 2.23 17.48 -71.41
C LEU A 8 3.74 17.43 -71.65
N PHE A 9 4.47 16.63 -70.87
CA PHE A 9 5.82 16.18 -71.21
C PHE A 9 5.89 14.65 -71.22
N ILE A 10 6.40 14.10 -72.32
CA ILE A 10 7.02 12.78 -72.50
C ILE A 10 8.40 13.12 -73.11
N ILE A 11 9.57 12.61 -72.67
CA ILE A 11 10.27 11.44 -73.24
C ILE A 11 11.71 11.34 -72.66
N ILE A 12 12.04 10.12 -72.19
CA ILE A 12 13.29 9.32 -72.32
C ILE A 12 14.61 9.65 -71.55
N PHE A 13 14.98 8.63 -70.77
CA PHE A 13 16.26 8.11 -70.23
C PHE A 13 17.60 8.56 -70.83
N ILE A 14 18.58 8.82 -69.94
CA ILE A 14 19.98 8.32 -70.03
C ILE A 14 20.52 7.96 -68.62
N ASN A 15 21.22 6.83 -68.56
CA ASN A 15 21.87 6.20 -67.39
C ASN A 15 22.87 7.12 -66.65
N GLY A 16 22.86 7.02 -65.31
CA GLY A 16 23.93 7.54 -64.45
C GLY A 16 23.81 6.99 -63.03
N PHE A 17 24.65 6.01 -62.70
CA PHE A 17 24.85 5.51 -61.34
C PHE A 17 25.21 6.66 -60.40
N TYR A 18 24.37 6.96 -59.42
CA TYR A 18 24.72 7.82 -58.29
C TYR A 18 24.74 7.01 -57.00
N ILE A 19 25.98 6.80 -56.53
CA ILE A 19 26.32 6.35 -55.19
C ILE A 19 25.89 7.47 -54.23
N ASN A 20 24.96 7.16 -53.32
CA ASN A 20 24.53 8.09 -52.29
C ASN A 20 25.53 8.01 -51.11
N PRO A 21 26.22 9.11 -50.73
CA PRO A 21 27.19 9.06 -49.65
C PRO A 21 26.45 8.89 -48.32
N ALA A 22 26.88 7.88 -47.56
CA ALA A 22 26.44 7.63 -46.21
C ALA A 22 26.64 8.89 -45.35
N ILE A 23 25.55 9.44 -44.84
CA ILE A 23 25.59 10.40 -43.73
C ILE A 23 26.06 9.60 -42.52
N ALA A 24 27.33 9.78 -42.15
CA ALA A 24 27.91 9.19 -40.97
C ALA A 24 27.19 9.75 -39.73
N GLU A 25 26.40 8.91 -39.08
CA GLU A 25 25.96 9.19 -37.71
C GLU A 25 27.20 9.39 -36.82
N PRO A 26 27.21 10.41 -35.95
CA PRO A 26 28.31 10.57 -35.01
C PRO A 26 28.36 9.35 -34.12
N LYS A 27 29.47 8.61 -34.18
CA LYS A 27 29.81 7.52 -33.24
C LYS A 27 29.89 8.10 -31.84
N THR A 28 28.76 8.26 -31.16
CA THR A 28 28.74 8.34 -29.71
C THR A 28 29.27 7.00 -29.23
N ALA A 29 30.49 7.00 -28.69
CA ALA A 29 31.03 5.87 -27.97
C ALA A 29 29.97 5.41 -26.97
N LYS A 30 29.28 4.30 -27.26
CA LYS A 30 28.44 3.59 -26.31
C LYS A 30 29.38 3.16 -25.21
N LYS A 31 29.52 3.98 -24.17
CA LYS A 31 30.16 3.59 -22.92
C LYS A 31 29.32 2.45 -22.39
N GLN A 32 29.75 1.23 -22.71
CA GLN A 32 29.09 0.01 -22.32
C GLN A 32 28.98 0.07 -20.80
N LEU A 33 27.74 0.09 -20.28
CA LEU A 33 27.49 -0.11 -18.86
C LEU A 33 28.27 -1.34 -18.41
N VAL A 34 28.82 -1.28 -17.21
CA VAL A 34 29.38 -2.46 -16.56
C VAL A 34 28.23 -3.46 -16.40
N LYS A 35 28.10 -4.38 -17.35
CA LYS A 35 27.11 -5.47 -17.37
C LYS A 35 27.43 -6.57 -16.35
N GLN A 36 28.38 -6.30 -15.46
CA GLN A 36 28.91 -7.29 -14.53
C GLN A 36 28.36 -7.04 -13.13
N PRO A 37 28.04 -8.11 -12.38
CA PRO A 37 27.74 -8.07 -10.95
C PRO A 37 28.69 -7.13 -10.19
N ILE A 38 28.13 -6.26 -9.34
CA ILE A 38 28.91 -5.27 -8.62
C ILE A 38 29.69 -5.97 -7.50
N SER A 39 31.03 -5.96 -7.58
CA SER A 39 31.89 -6.46 -6.51
C SER A 39 33.16 -5.63 -6.40
N LYS A 40 33.42 -5.09 -5.21
CA LYS A 40 34.67 -4.37 -4.87
C LYS A 40 35.04 -4.64 -3.40
N PRO A 41 35.53 -5.85 -3.06
CA PRO A 41 35.70 -6.29 -1.67
C PRO A 41 36.68 -5.41 -0.86
N ASN A 42 37.65 -4.77 -1.52
CA ASN A 42 38.68 -3.96 -0.85
C ASN A 42 38.25 -2.50 -0.59
N LYS A 43 37.05 -2.08 -1.03
CA LYS A 43 36.62 -0.68 -0.91
C LYS A 43 36.00 -0.39 0.46
N ASN A 44 36.81 0.17 1.37
CA ASN A 44 36.39 0.44 2.75
C ASN A 44 35.44 1.64 2.92
N LYS A 45 35.50 2.63 2.01
CA LYS A 45 34.62 3.81 1.99
C LYS A 45 33.86 3.86 0.68
N PHE A 46 32.54 3.86 0.75
CA PHE A 46 31.67 3.94 -0.41
C PHE A 46 30.34 4.61 -0.06
N MET A 47 29.61 5.04 -1.08
CA MET A 47 28.27 5.58 -0.91
C MET A 47 27.36 5.03 -1.99
N PHE A 48 26.13 4.69 -1.67
CA PHE A 48 25.11 4.40 -2.66
C PHE A 48 23.85 5.19 -2.40
N LEU A 49 23.02 5.32 -3.44
CA LEU A 49 21.70 5.94 -3.33
C LEU A 49 20.63 4.85 -3.28
N ILE A 50 19.53 5.10 -2.57
CA ILE A 50 18.31 4.29 -2.65
C ILE A 50 17.20 5.16 -3.21
N ASN A 51 16.64 4.75 -4.34
CA ASN A 51 15.42 5.31 -4.91
C ASN A 51 14.33 4.23 -4.84
N SER A 52 13.29 4.49 -4.05
CA SER A 52 12.23 3.51 -3.78
C SER A 52 10.94 3.90 -4.47
N ASP A 53 10.32 2.98 -5.21
CA ASP A 53 9.03 3.18 -5.86
C ASP A 53 9.05 4.35 -6.87
N PRO A 54 9.95 4.38 -7.88
CA PRO A 54 9.90 5.43 -8.90
C PRO A 54 8.58 5.38 -9.70
N GLN A 55 7.95 4.21 -9.82
CA GLN A 55 6.62 3.98 -10.40
C GLN A 55 6.38 4.74 -11.70
N MET A 56 7.38 4.72 -12.59
CA MET A 56 7.31 5.47 -13.82
C MET A 56 6.28 4.84 -14.78
N GLY A 57 5.95 5.53 -15.86
CA GLY A 57 5.04 5.02 -16.89
C GLY A 57 5.71 4.90 -18.25
N ASP A 58 4.92 4.51 -19.24
CA ASP A 58 5.27 4.66 -20.65
C ASP A 58 5.82 6.07 -20.98
N GLU A 59 6.77 6.14 -21.92
CA GLU A 59 7.41 7.40 -22.33
C GLU A 59 6.39 8.43 -22.83
N HIS A 60 5.41 7.99 -23.59
CA HIS A 60 4.40 8.82 -24.25
C HIS A 60 3.07 8.88 -23.49
N THR A 61 3.09 8.55 -22.19
CA THR A 61 1.87 8.48 -21.39
C THR A 61 1.09 9.79 -21.35
N GLU A 62 -0.21 9.71 -21.64
CA GLU A 62 -1.12 10.85 -21.50
C GLU A 62 -1.46 11.15 -20.03
N LYS A 63 -1.18 10.23 -19.10
CA LYS A 63 -1.44 10.39 -17.67
C LYS A 63 -0.43 11.39 -17.07
N LYS A 64 -0.91 12.60 -16.75
CA LYS A 64 -0.10 13.68 -16.10
C LYS A 64 0.73 13.18 -14.90
N GLY A 65 0.14 12.33 -14.06
CA GLY A 65 0.83 11.76 -12.90
C GLY A 65 2.05 10.93 -13.28
N LEU A 66 1.96 10.07 -14.30
CA LEU A 66 3.07 9.23 -14.75
C LEU A 66 4.14 10.06 -15.47
N ARG A 67 3.75 11.08 -16.25
CA ARG A 67 4.73 12.02 -16.84
C ARG A 67 5.59 12.70 -15.77
N LEU A 68 5.00 13.13 -14.66
CA LEU A 68 5.74 13.70 -13.54
C LEU A 68 6.75 12.72 -12.94
N LEU A 69 6.41 11.43 -12.89
CA LEU A 69 7.30 10.38 -12.36
C LEU A 69 8.44 10.07 -13.34
N ASN A 70 8.16 10.05 -14.66
CA ASN A 70 9.19 9.95 -15.70
C ASN A 70 10.19 11.11 -15.59
N GLU A 71 9.70 12.35 -15.46
CA GLU A 71 10.53 13.55 -15.28
C GLU A 71 11.37 13.48 -13.99
N LEU A 72 10.79 13.02 -12.88
CA LEU A 72 11.53 12.84 -11.62
C LEU A 72 12.65 11.81 -11.75
N LEU A 73 12.40 10.70 -12.46
CA LEU A 73 13.41 9.67 -12.73
C LEU A 73 14.56 10.24 -13.59
N GLU A 74 14.25 10.97 -14.66
CA GLU A 74 15.26 11.63 -15.50
C GLU A 74 16.10 12.62 -14.69
N MET A 75 15.46 13.46 -13.87
CA MET A 75 16.17 14.40 -13.00
C MET A 75 17.05 13.70 -11.97
N PHE A 76 16.60 12.58 -11.39
CA PHE A 76 17.40 11.78 -10.48
C PHE A 76 18.65 11.20 -11.16
N VAL A 77 18.50 10.67 -12.37
CA VAL A 77 19.62 10.16 -13.18
C VAL A 77 20.60 11.29 -13.52
N THR A 78 20.12 12.45 -13.95
CA THR A 78 20.97 13.62 -14.22
C THR A 78 21.73 14.07 -12.97
N GLU A 79 21.05 14.25 -11.83
CA GLU A 79 21.70 14.64 -10.57
C GLU A 79 22.74 13.62 -10.13
N THR A 80 22.44 12.32 -10.27
CA THR A 80 23.36 11.22 -9.95
C THR A 80 24.64 11.31 -10.75
N ASN A 81 24.54 11.55 -12.07
CA ASN A 81 25.70 11.66 -12.96
C ASN A 81 26.54 12.91 -12.72
N GLN A 82 25.95 13.99 -12.20
CA GLN A 82 26.64 15.24 -11.91
C GLN A 82 27.47 15.18 -10.62
N ARG A 83 27.26 14.16 -9.76
CA ARG A 83 28.00 14.01 -8.51
C ARG A 83 29.46 13.60 -8.76
N LYS A 84 30.39 14.34 -8.13
CA LYS A 84 31.84 14.14 -8.27
C LYS A 84 32.52 13.90 -6.91
N GLY A 85 33.75 13.40 -6.95
CA GLY A 85 34.60 13.21 -5.77
C GLY A 85 33.93 12.36 -4.69
N LYS A 86 34.01 12.82 -3.43
CA LYS A 86 33.41 12.15 -2.25
C LYS A 86 31.88 12.03 -2.28
N HIS A 87 31.22 12.70 -3.22
CA HIS A 87 29.76 12.67 -3.38
C HIS A 87 29.30 11.77 -4.53
N LYS A 88 30.22 11.25 -5.35
CA LYS A 88 29.90 10.31 -6.43
C LYS A 88 29.44 8.97 -5.82
N PRO A 89 28.23 8.49 -6.13
CA PRO A 89 27.79 7.19 -5.66
C PRO A 89 28.55 6.07 -6.39
N ASP A 90 28.68 4.95 -5.71
CA ASP A 90 29.28 3.73 -6.21
C ASP A 90 28.28 2.86 -6.98
N PHE A 91 27.01 2.94 -6.59
CA PHE A 91 25.87 2.32 -7.25
C PHE A 91 24.55 2.96 -6.79
N VAL A 92 23.46 2.60 -7.43
CA VAL A 92 22.09 2.96 -7.03
C VAL A 92 21.29 1.69 -6.79
N VAL A 93 20.59 1.64 -5.67
CA VAL A 93 19.58 0.61 -5.37
C VAL A 93 18.21 1.15 -5.73
N TRP A 94 17.48 0.39 -6.55
CA TRP A 94 16.10 0.67 -6.91
C TRP A 94 15.20 -0.29 -6.11
N ALA A 95 14.57 0.21 -5.05
CA ALA A 95 13.91 -0.62 -4.02
C ALA A 95 12.49 -1.09 -4.42
N GLY A 96 12.33 -1.56 -5.65
CA GLY A 96 11.08 -2.08 -6.20
C GLY A 96 10.09 -1.03 -6.67
N ASP A 97 9.04 -1.51 -7.32
CA ASP A 97 8.01 -0.72 -8.01
C ASP A 97 8.65 0.24 -9.00
N LEU A 98 9.49 -0.33 -9.86
CA LEU A 98 10.20 0.39 -10.91
C LEU A 98 9.21 1.03 -11.87
N VAL A 99 8.17 0.28 -12.22
CA VAL A 99 7.13 0.69 -13.16
C VAL A 99 5.75 0.72 -12.49
N TRP A 100 4.86 1.57 -12.99
CA TRP A 100 3.50 1.71 -12.47
C TRP A 100 2.62 0.50 -12.81
N ASP A 101 2.66 0.05 -14.06
CA ASP A 101 2.02 -1.18 -14.53
C ASP A 101 3.09 -1.96 -15.30
N PRO A 102 3.14 -3.31 -15.21
CA PRO A 102 4.21 -4.13 -15.78
C PRO A 102 4.04 -4.32 -17.30
N PHE A 103 3.92 -3.22 -18.05
CA PHE A 103 3.87 -3.23 -19.50
C PHE A 103 5.27 -3.08 -20.11
N GLN A 104 5.51 -3.69 -21.27
CA GLN A 104 6.83 -3.68 -21.91
C GLN A 104 7.34 -2.25 -22.17
N ASN A 105 6.50 -1.37 -22.70
CA ASN A 105 6.84 0.03 -22.98
C ASN A 105 7.22 0.84 -21.72
N ALA A 106 6.66 0.48 -20.56
CA ALA A 106 7.08 1.04 -19.29
C ALA A 106 8.49 0.56 -18.92
N PHE A 107 8.78 -0.74 -19.01
CA PHE A 107 10.13 -1.26 -18.79
C PHE A 107 11.16 -0.69 -19.77
N ASP A 108 10.81 -0.54 -21.05
CA ASP A 108 11.66 0.06 -22.08
C ASP A 108 11.99 1.52 -21.74
N ASN A 109 11.00 2.29 -21.28
CA ASN A 109 11.21 3.67 -20.85
C ASN A 109 12.10 3.76 -19.60
N PHE A 110 11.88 2.89 -18.61
CA PHE A 110 12.74 2.80 -17.44
C PHE A 110 14.19 2.50 -17.85
N GLN A 111 14.39 1.50 -18.72
CA GLN A 111 15.71 1.15 -19.24
C GLN A 111 16.35 2.32 -19.98
N ARG A 112 15.62 2.98 -20.89
CA ARG A 112 16.08 4.14 -21.68
C ARG A 112 16.59 5.26 -20.78
N ILE A 113 15.91 5.53 -19.67
CA ILE A 113 16.28 6.58 -18.72
C ILE A 113 17.47 6.14 -17.86
N VAL A 114 17.39 4.97 -17.22
CA VAL A 114 18.38 4.51 -16.24
C VAL A 114 19.68 4.05 -16.89
N ALA A 115 19.66 3.59 -18.14
CA ALA A 115 20.88 3.24 -18.88
C ALA A 115 21.80 4.45 -19.13
N LYS A 116 21.32 5.68 -18.92
CA LYS A 116 22.16 6.90 -18.98
C LYS A 116 23.01 7.08 -17.71
N MET A 117 22.78 6.31 -16.64
CA MET A 117 23.58 6.43 -15.42
C MET A 117 25.03 6.01 -15.65
N THR A 118 25.95 6.70 -15.00
CA THR A 118 27.40 6.45 -15.02
C THR A 118 27.87 5.50 -13.91
N VAL A 119 26.93 4.96 -13.14
CA VAL A 119 27.16 4.06 -12.01
C VAL A 119 26.23 2.85 -12.15
N PRO A 120 26.61 1.66 -11.64
CA PRO A 120 25.78 0.47 -11.75
C PRO A 120 24.46 0.56 -10.97
N SER A 121 23.49 -0.28 -11.35
CA SER A 121 22.21 -0.42 -10.65
C SER A 121 22.11 -1.76 -9.91
N VAL A 122 21.39 -1.76 -8.79
CA VAL A 122 20.92 -2.95 -8.06
C VAL A 122 19.40 -2.87 -8.08
N LEU A 123 18.72 -3.85 -8.68
CA LEU A 123 17.26 -3.83 -8.83
C LEU A 123 16.61 -4.80 -7.84
N VAL A 124 15.72 -4.27 -7.00
CA VAL A 124 14.79 -5.07 -6.20
C VAL A 124 13.48 -5.18 -6.98
N HIS A 125 12.87 -6.36 -7.03
CA HIS A 125 11.55 -6.54 -7.62
C HIS A 125 10.45 -6.10 -6.64
N GLY A 126 9.59 -5.17 -7.07
CA GLY A 126 8.40 -4.74 -6.33
C GLY A 126 7.10 -5.40 -6.79
N ASN A 127 6.00 -5.11 -6.13
CA ASN A 127 4.73 -5.78 -6.42
C ASN A 127 4.03 -5.27 -7.70
N HIS A 128 4.50 -4.15 -8.26
CA HIS A 128 4.08 -3.62 -9.56
C HIS A 128 4.96 -4.11 -10.73
N ASP A 129 6.08 -4.79 -10.46
CA ASP A 129 7.10 -5.14 -11.47
C ASP A 129 6.85 -6.48 -12.18
N GLY A 130 5.66 -7.07 -12.00
CA GLY A 130 5.29 -8.34 -12.62
C GLY A 130 5.12 -9.48 -11.61
N TYR A 131 5.11 -10.71 -12.13
CA TYR A 131 4.99 -11.95 -11.38
C TYR A 131 6.35 -12.69 -11.28
N SER A 132 6.40 -13.87 -10.65
CA SER A 132 7.61 -14.51 -10.13
C SER A 132 8.68 -14.97 -11.15
N ASP A 133 8.47 -14.70 -12.43
CA ASP A 133 9.35 -15.09 -13.54
C ASP A 133 9.12 -14.17 -14.75
N ASP A 134 8.56 -12.97 -14.53
CA ASP A 134 8.23 -12.06 -15.62
C ASP A 134 9.51 -11.71 -16.43
N PRO A 135 9.60 -12.14 -17.71
CA PRO A 135 10.81 -11.95 -18.50
C PRO A 135 11.12 -10.47 -18.72
N LYS A 136 10.13 -9.57 -18.62
CA LYS A 136 10.32 -8.13 -18.81
C LYS A 136 11.17 -7.55 -17.69
N PHE A 137 10.88 -7.90 -16.43
CA PHE A 137 11.71 -7.51 -15.30
C PHE A 137 13.08 -8.18 -15.35
N LEU A 138 13.14 -9.49 -15.64
CA LEU A 138 14.40 -10.22 -15.69
C LEU A 138 15.35 -9.69 -16.80
N ASN A 139 14.82 -9.38 -17.97
CA ASN A 139 15.59 -8.75 -19.06
C ASN A 139 16.08 -7.36 -18.65
N LEU A 140 15.22 -6.54 -18.01
CA LEU A 140 15.62 -5.24 -17.49
C LEU A 140 16.75 -5.37 -16.46
N GLN A 141 16.62 -6.32 -15.53
CA GLN A 141 17.59 -6.58 -14.48
C GLN A 141 18.94 -7.00 -15.08
N GLU A 142 18.94 -7.88 -16.06
CA GLU A 142 20.15 -8.32 -16.74
C GLU A 142 20.84 -7.14 -17.43
N ASN A 143 20.08 -6.31 -18.14
CA ASN A 143 20.60 -5.16 -18.87
C ASN A 143 21.18 -4.07 -17.96
N LEU A 144 20.62 -3.84 -16.77
CA LEU A 144 20.99 -2.73 -15.89
C LEU A 144 21.91 -3.13 -14.72
N SER A 145 21.91 -4.41 -14.33
CA SER A 145 22.61 -4.89 -13.14
C SER A 145 23.48 -6.14 -13.37
N GLY A 146 23.36 -6.80 -14.52
CA GLY A 146 24.07 -8.05 -14.81
C GLY A 146 23.52 -9.28 -14.08
N TYR A 147 22.42 -9.15 -13.35
CA TYR A 147 21.72 -10.26 -12.70
C TYR A 147 20.48 -10.66 -13.49
N ARG A 148 20.18 -11.96 -13.50
CA ARG A 148 18.93 -12.51 -14.01
C ARG A 148 18.30 -13.43 -12.96
N LYS A 149 18.12 -12.90 -11.75
CA LYS A 149 17.65 -13.63 -10.56
C LYS A 149 16.88 -12.67 -9.66
N LEU A 150 15.68 -13.05 -9.26
CA LEU A 150 14.84 -12.22 -8.39
C LEU A 150 15.40 -12.08 -6.97
N ASN A 151 15.92 -13.18 -6.43
CA ASN A 151 16.69 -13.19 -5.18
C ASN A 151 18.16 -13.40 -5.51
N TYR A 152 19.02 -12.54 -5.00
CA TYR A 152 20.46 -12.61 -5.24
C TYR A 152 21.22 -11.88 -4.14
N SER A 153 22.53 -12.12 -4.09
CA SER A 153 23.41 -11.48 -3.14
C SER A 153 24.73 -11.09 -3.79
N PHE A 154 25.47 -10.19 -3.14
CA PHE A 154 26.81 -9.79 -3.55
C PHE A 154 27.60 -9.22 -2.38
N THR A 155 28.90 -9.01 -2.57
CA THR A 155 29.77 -8.38 -1.57
C THR A 155 30.34 -7.08 -2.12
N TYR A 156 30.28 -6.03 -1.31
CA TYR A 156 30.90 -4.74 -1.64
C TYR A 156 31.59 -4.17 -0.42
N GLY A 157 32.89 -3.92 -0.52
CA GLY A 157 33.72 -3.69 0.67
C GLY A 157 33.64 -4.88 1.63
N LYS A 158 33.51 -4.57 2.93
CA LYS A 158 33.32 -5.56 4.00
C LYS A 158 31.86 -5.99 4.21
N TRP A 159 30.94 -5.48 3.40
CA TRP A 159 29.51 -5.70 3.56
C TRP A 159 29.00 -6.75 2.59
N HIS A 160 28.14 -7.62 3.11
CA HIS A 160 27.32 -8.51 2.32
C HIS A 160 25.98 -7.83 2.01
N PHE A 161 25.48 -8.00 0.81
CA PHE A 161 24.23 -7.41 0.34
C PHE A 161 23.30 -8.50 -0.14
N VAL A 162 22.05 -8.48 0.34
CA VAL A 162 21.02 -9.45 -0.03
C VAL A 162 19.85 -8.70 -0.63
N VAL A 163 19.34 -9.19 -1.76
CA VAL A 163 18.14 -8.67 -2.41
C VAL A 163 17.06 -9.75 -2.40
N ILE A 164 15.87 -9.35 -1.95
CA ILE A 164 14.68 -10.20 -1.84
C ILE A 164 13.53 -9.58 -2.64
N ALA A 165 12.95 -10.36 -3.55
CA ALA A 165 11.83 -9.94 -4.38
C ALA A 165 10.48 -9.92 -3.64
N ALA A 166 9.57 -9.04 -4.08
CA ALA A 166 8.16 -8.96 -3.65
C ALA A 166 7.20 -9.74 -4.57
N GLN A 167 7.44 -11.05 -4.68
CA GLN A 167 6.66 -11.97 -5.52
C GLN A 167 5.74 -12.89 -4.72
N GLU A 168 5.71 -12.80 -3.39
CA GLU A 168 5.11 -13.78 -2.49
C GLU A 168 3.62 -14.04 -2.75
N LYS A 169 2.90 -13.05 -3.28
CA LYS A 169 1.48 -13.17 -3.66
C LYS A 169 1.23 -14.18 -4.79
N TYR A 170 2.26 -14.52 -5.55
CA TYR A 170 2.21 -15.51 -6.64
C TYR A 170 2.80 -16.86 -6.24
N LEU A 171 3.45 -16.94 -5.06
CA LEU A 171 4.13 -18.15 -4.62
C LEU A 171 3.17 -19.08 -3.87
N SER A 172 3.23 -20.37 -4.21
CA SER A 172 2.75 -21.46 -3.37
C SER A 172 3.46 -21.48 -2.01
N ASN A 173 2.90 -22.21 -1.03
CA ASN A 173 3.55 -22.38 0.27
C ASN A 173 4.94 -23.03 0.15
N THR A 174 5.09 -23.99 -0.76
CA THR A 174 6.38 -24.64 -1.04
C THR A 174 7.41 -23.64 -1.57
N GLU A 175 7.03 -22.76 -2.49
CA GLU A 175 7.94 -21.74 -3.04
C GLU A 175 8.28 -20.66 -2.01
N LYS A 176 7.32 -20.26 -1.17
CA LYS A 176 7.58 -19.42 0.00
C LYS A 176 8.64 -20.05 0.91
N GLN A 177 8.54 -21.35 1.18
CA GLN A 177 9.53 -22.04 2.00
C GLN A 177 10.91 -22.14 1.33
N LYS A 178 10.96 -22.38 0.01
CA LYS A 178 12.23 -22.35 -0.76
C LYS A 178 12.90 -20.99 -0.64
N MET A 179 12.14 -19.90 -0.72
CA MET A 179 12.63 -18.53 -0.55
C MET A 179 13.19 -18.30 0.87
N LEU A 180 12.52 -18.79 1.92
CA LEU A 180 13.02 -18.71 3.30
C LEU A 180 14.29 -19.52 3.50
N ASN A 181 14.35 -20.75 2.97
CA ASN A 181 15.52 -21.61 3.07
C ASN A 181 16.73 -21.02 2.34
N TRP A 182 16.51 -20.41 1.17
CA TRP A 182 17.55 -19.68 0.45
C TRP A 182 18.10 -18.52 1.29
N LEU A 183 17.21 -17.70 1.85
CA LEU A 183 17.62 -16.56 2.68
C LEU A 183 18.37 -17.02 3.95
N ASP A 184 17.87 -18.05 4.63
CA ASP A 184 18.53 -18.59 5.82
C ASP A 184 19.94 -19.11 5.50
N THR A 185 20.07 -19.86 4.40
CA THR A 185 21.36 -20.37 3.93
C THR A 185 22.32 -19.22 3.58
N GLU A 186 21.85 -18.21 2.87
CA GLU A 186 22.67 -17.06 2.47
C GLU A 186 23.18 -16.28 3.69
N LEU A 187 22.30 -16.03 4.66
CA LEU A 187 22.65 -15.32 5.89
C LEU A 187 23.56 -16.16 6.79
N LYS A 188 23.36 -17.49 6.87
CA LYS A 188 24.20 -18.41 7.63
C LYS A 188 25.62 -18.47 7.06
N ASN A 189 25.74 -18.61 5.74
CA ASN A 189 27.04 -18.69 5.05
C ASN A 189 27.83 -17.37 5.12
N ASN A 190 27.16 -16.25 5.38
CA ASN A 190 27.78 -14.94 5.55
C ASN A 190 27.58 -14.38 6.98
N LYS A 191 27.46 -15.25 7.99
CA LYS A 191 27.20 -14.84 9.40
C LYS A 191 28.28 -13.92 9.99
N ASP A 192 29.52 -14.03 9.49
CA ASP A 192 30.66 -13.24 9.97
C ASP A 192 30.81 -11.88 9.26
N LYS A 193 29.93 -11.58 8.28
CA LYS A 193 29.91 -10.32 7.55
C LYS A 193 28.73 -9.47 8.00
N GLN A 194 28.91 -8.15 8.00
CA GLN A 194 27.77 -7.25 8.19
C GLN A 194 26.92 -7.25 6.93
N THR A 195 25.61 -7.44 7.08
CA THR A 195 24.68 -7.59 5.97
C THR A 195 23.72 -6.41 5.88
N MET A 196 23.53 -5.89 4.66
CA MET A 196 22.41 -5.03 4.30
C MET A 196 21.45 -5.82 3.42
N LEU A 197 20.18 -5.87 3.82
CA LEU A 197 19.13 -6.55 3.08
C LEU A 197 18.19 -5.52 2.45
N PHE A 198 17.88 -5.71 1.18
CA PHE A 198 16.90 -4.93 0.45
C PHE A 198 15.71 -5.80 0.10
N MET A 199 14.54 -5.31 0.42
CA MET A 199 13.28 -5.93 0.07
C MET A 199 12.28 -4.83 -0.29
N HIS A 200 11.18 -5.19 -0.96
CA HIS A 200 10.21 -4.15 -1.31
C HIS A 200 9.14 -3.98 -0.23
N TYR A 201 8.43 -5.02 0.17
CA TYR A 201 7.44 -4.91 1.27
C TYR A 201 8.12 -4.66 2.62
N HIS A 202 7.46 -3.86 3.46
CA HIS A 202 7.80 -3.72 4.88
C HIS A 202 7.34 -4.94 5.68
N ILE A 203 7.96 -5.21 6.83
CA ILE A 203 7.59 -6.30 7.74
C ILE A 203 7.12 -5.79 9.11
N LEU A 204 7.74 -4.72 9.63
CA LEU A 204 7.35 -4.12 10.90
C LEU A 204 6.19 -3.12 10.71
N PRO A 205 5.34 -2.92 11.73
CA PRO A 205 4.28 -1.92 11.70
C PRO A 205 4.77 -0.52 11.30
N THR A 206 3.96 0.20 10.53
CA THR A 206 4.28 1.57 10.05
C THR A 206 3.37 2.66 10.63
N GLY A 207 2.25 2.27 11.23
CA GLY A 207 1.33 3.16 11.93
C GLY A 207 0.21 3.72 11.04
N LEU A 208 0.04 3.16 9.84
CA LEU A 208 -1.09 3.37 8.93
C LEU A 208 -1.84 2.05 8.75
N SER A 209 -3.17 2.10 8.72
CA SER A 209 -4.03 0.91 8.70
C SER A 209 -3.83 0.05 7.45
N GLN A 210 -3.75 0.65 6.26
CA GLN A 210 -3.55 -0.08 5.01
C GLN A 210 -2.28 -0.95 5.06
N MET A 211 -1.26 -0.50 5.78
CA MET A 211 0.02 -1.19 5.89
C MET A 211 -0.02 -2.37 6.87
N GLU A 212 -1.12 -2.57 7.61
CA GLU A 212 -1.31 -3.72 8.50
C GLU A 212 -1.49 -5.01 7.68
N PHE A 213 -2.31 -4.98 6.62
CA PHE A 213 -2.51 -6.14 5.73
C PHE A 213 -1.64 -6.07 4.48
N TYR A 214 -1.28 -4.88 3.99
CA TYR A 214 -0.50 -4.73 2.75
C TYR A 214 1.02 -4.89 3.02
N THR A 215 1.36 -6.02 3.66
CA THR A 215 2.70 -6.53 3.98
C THR A 215 2.80 -8.02 3.63
N TYR A 216 3.92 -8.71 3.82
CA TYR A 216 4.02 -10.15 3.59
C TYR A 216 2.86 -10.94 4.24
N PHE A 217 2.37 -11.93 3.51
CA PHE A 217 1.24 -12.77 3.92
C PHE A 217 1.41 -14.21 3.42
N PRO A 218 0.78 -15.21 4.06
CA PRO A 218 0.08 -15.13 5.34
C PRO A 218 1.00 -14.65 6.48
N MET A 219 0.41 -14.26 7.61
CA MET A 219 1.13 -13.69 8.75
C MET A 219 2.26 -14.61 9.24
N ASP A 220 2.06 -15.93 9.22
CA ASP A 220 3.09 -16.90 9.58
C ASP A 220 4.32 -16.83 8.66
N PHE A 221 4.12 -16.65 7.35
CA PHE A 221 5.22 -16.45 6.41
C PHE A 221 5.98 -15.16 6.70
N LYS A 222 5.27 -14.06 7.00
CA LYS A 222 5.89 -12.79 7.40
C LYS A 222 6.71 -12.95 8.67
N ASN A 223 6.19 -13.67 9.67
CA ASN A 223 6.86 -13.91 10.93
C ASN A 223 8.13 -14.77 10.75
N GLN A 224 8.04 -15.82 9.93
CA GLN A 224 9.20 -16.64 9.58
C GLN A 224 10.27 -15.82 8.85
N MET A 225 9.88 -14.97 7.89
CA MET A 225 10.80 -14.05 7.22
C MET A 225 11.52 -13.12 8.20
N LEU A 226 10.78 -12.50 9.14
CA LEU A 226 11.36 -11.66 10.19
C LEU A 226 12.33 -12.43 11.09
N ALA A 227 11.96 -13.66 11.47
CA ALA A 227 12.79 -14.52 12.29
C ALA A 227 14.09 -14.90 11.55
N THR A 228 14.01 -15.27 10.28
CA THR A 228 15.18 -15.58 9.44
C THR A 228 16.13 -14.37 9.32
N ILE A 229 15.59 -13.18 9.04
CA ILE A 229 16.38 -11.94 8.92
C ILE A 229 17.18 -11.65 10.20
N THR A 230 16.60 -11.91 11.38
CA THR A 230 17.19 -11.54 12.67
C THR A 230 17.98 -12.68 13.33
N ARG A 231 17.95 -13.89 12.77
CA ARG A 231 18.48 -15.12 13.38
C ARG A 231 19.96 -15.06 13.74
N TYR A 232 20.80 -14.62 12.80
CA TYR A 232 22.25 -14.68 12.93
C TYR A 232 22.88 -13.36 13.42
N ASN A 233 22.07 -12.34 13.74
CA ASN A 233 22.51 -11.01 14.15
C ASN A 233 23.48 -10.32 13.15
N ASN A 234 23.61 -10.83 11.93
CA ASN A 234 24.52 -10.30 10.91
C ASN A 234 23.85 -9.26 10.01
N VAL A 235 22.53 -9.31 9.84
CA VAL A 235 21.75 -8.26 9.17
C VAL A 235 21.67 -7.02 10.05
N LYS A 236 22.38 -5.95 9.66
CA LYS A 236 22.40 -4.68 10.40
C LYS A 236 21.39 -3.67 9.87
N TYR A 237 21.04 -3.75 8.59
CA TYR A 237 20.06 -2.87 7.96
C TYR A 237 19.15 -3.66 7.03
N VAL A 238 17.85 -3.42 7.15
CA VAL A 238 16.82 -3.81 6.18
C VAL A 238 16.23 -2.54 5.62
N PHE A 239 16.29 -2.38 4.30
CA PHE A 239 15.64 -1.28 3.60
C PHE A 239 14.43 -1.80 2.83
N SER A 240 13.26 -1.22 3.09
CA SER A 240 12.00 -1.55 2.42
C SER A 240 11.45 -0.36 1.63
N GLY A 241 10.86 -0.64 0.47
CA GLY A 241 10.07 0.33 -0.29
C GLY A 241 8.59 0.28 0.06
N HIS A 242 7.72 0.27 -0.96
CA HIS A 242 6.28 -0.05 -0.92
C HIS A 242 5.37 0.98 -0.23
N VAL A 243 5.79 1.47 0.93
CA VAL A 243 5.00 2.32 1.83
C VAL A 243 4.79 3.71 1.25
N HIS A 244 5.63 4.14 0.30
CA HIS A 244 5.65 5.50 -0.26
C HIS A 244 5.76 6.54 0.85
N ILE A 245 6.92 6.59 1.50
CA ILE A 245 7.14 7.41 2.69
C ILE A 245 7.96 8.67 2.40
N GLY A 246 7.68 9.76 3.12
CA GLY A 246 8.54 10.94 3.16
C GLY A 246 9.76 10.74 4.07
N ILE A 247 10.70 11.68 4.08
CA ILE A 247 11.93 11.58 4.88
C ILE A 247 11.61 11.66 6.37
N LYS A 248 10.79 12.64 6.79
CA LYS A 248 10.45 12.80 8.20
C LYS A 248 9.73 11.58 8.78
N ALA A 249 8.74 11.06 8.04
CA ALA A 249 8.03 9.86 8.42
C ALA A 249 8.97 8.64 8.45
N SER A 250 9.85 8.48 7.47
CA SER A 250 10.86 7.41 7.42
C SER A 250 11.76 7.39 8.66
N ILE A 251 12.25 8.55 9.11
CA ILE A 251 13.02 8.65 10.37
C ILE A 251 12.18 8.20 11.57
N LYS A 252 10.91 8.63 11.64
CA LYS A 252 10.04 8.38 12.79
C LYS A 252 9.50 6.95 12.85
N THR A 253 9.45 6.24 11.72
CA THR A 253 9.05 4.83 11.65
C THR A 253 10.24 3.88 11.64
N ALA A 254 11.48 4.36 11.47
CA ALA A 254 12.66 3.51 11.55
C ALA A 254 12.81 2.91 12.95
N ARG A 255 13.09 1.61 13.02
CA ARG A 255 13.14 0.85 14.28
C ARG A 255 14.30 -0.12 14.30
N ASN A 256 14.83 -0.36 15.49
CA ASN A 256 15.68 -1.51 15.75
C ASN A 256 14.82 -2.69 16.26
N TYR A 257 15.04 -3.88 15.74
CA TYR A 257 14.44 -5.10 16.27
C TYR A 257 15.49 -6.22 16.24
N LYS A 258 15.80 -6.78 17.42
CA LYS A 258 16.81 -7.83 17.62
C LYS A 258 18.16 -7.53 16.93
N GLY A 259 18.64 -6.28 17.05
CA GLY A 259 19.94 -5.87 16.50
C GLY A 259 19.91 -5.44 15.02
N THR A 260 18.78 -5.61 14.32
CA THR A 260 18.59 -5.19 12.93
C THR A 260 17.82 -3.86 12.85
N ASN A 261 18.31 -2.90 12.05
CA ASN A 261 17.62 -1.65 11.80
C ASN A 261 16.71 -1.76 10.57
N PHE A 262 15.40 -1.64 10.75
CA PHE A 262 14.40 -1.63 9.68
C PHE A 262 14.08 -0.20 9.28
N ILE A 263 14.26 0.11 8.00
CA ILE A 263 14.17 1.46 7.47
C ILE A 263 13.31 1.45 6.21
N LEU A 264 12.24 2.24 6.24
CA LEU A 264 11.42 2.48 5.06
C LEU A 264 12.11 3.55 4.21
N ALA A 265 12.55 3.20 3.00
CA ALA A 265 13.26 4.09 2.10
C ALA A 265 12.30 5.19 1.58
N PRO A 266 12.68 6.48 1.62
CA PRO A 266 11.88 7.55 1.04
C PRO A 266 11.68 7.37 -0.48
N THR A 267 10.55 7.87 -0.97
CA THR A 267 10.11 7.69 -2.36
C THR A 267 10.04 8.98 -3.17
N PRO A 268 10.22 8.95 -4.50
CA PRO A 268 9.94 10.10 -5.34
C PRO A 268 8.43 10.30 -5.59
N VAL A 269 7.56 9.33 -5.32
CA VAL A 269 6.11 9.53 -5.51
C VAL A 269 5.49 10.35 -4.38
N PHE A 270 4.19 10.67 -4.50
CA PHE A 270 3.47 11.37 -3.44
C PHE A 270 3.25 10.43 -2.27
N PRO A 271 3.65 10.81 -1.04
CA PRO A 271 3.58 9.91 0.10
C PRO A 271 2.15 9.50 0.49
N ARG A 272 2.09 8.36 1.20
CA ARG A 272 0.92 7.91 1.97
C ARG A 272 0.55 8.87 3.11
N PRO A 273 -0.64 8.74 3.72
CA PRO A 273 -1.21 9.74 4.62
C PRO A 273 -0.57 9.86 6.01
N PHE A 274 0.74 9.67 6.14
CA PHE A 274 1.48 10.23 7.28
C PHE A 274 1.23 11.74 7.39
N GLY A 275 1.17 12.41 6.23
CA GLY A 275 0.91 13.84 6.07
C GLY A 275 1.77 14.72 6.96
N GLU A 276 3.05 14.36 7.01
CA GLU A 276 4.10 15.08 7.73
C GLU A 276 5.40 15.04 6.92
N GLU A 277 6.04 16.18 6.77
CA GLU A 277 7.37 16.31 6.17
C GLU A 277 8.07 17.54 6.76
N PHE A 278 9.40 17.64 6.61
CA PHE A 278 10.13 18.84 6.98
C PHE A 278 9.65 20.05 6.16
N PRO A 279 9.28 21.19 6.80
CA PRO A 279 8.83 22.38 6.09
C PRO A 279 9.83 22.89 5.04
N LYS A 280 11.13 22.69 5.28
CA LYS A 280 12.21 23.07 4.35
C LYS A 280 12.18 22.33 3.00
N PHE A 281 11.46 21.21 2.86
CA PHE A 281 11.28 20.52 1.57
C PHE A 281 10.07 21.00 0.77
N ARG A 282 9.23 21.86 1.37
CA ARG A 282 8.01 22.40 0.75
C ARG A 282 8.38 23.34 -0.38
N GLN A 283 7.71 23.19 -1.52
CA GLN A 283 7.83 24.10 -2.67
C GLN A 283 6.43 24.31 -3.24
N LYS A 284 5.63 25.18 -2.60
CA LYS A 284 4.15 25.25 -2.75
C LYS A 284 3.65 25.37 -4.20
N ASP A 285 4.44 26.00 -5.08
CA ASP A 285 4.07 26.25 -6.48
C ASP A 285 4.82 25.34 -7.47
N ASN A 286 5.61 24.40 -6.97
CA ASN A 286 6.35 23.44 -7.77
C ASN A 286 5.50 22.17 -7.99
N LYS A 287 5.42 21.70 -9.23
CA LYS A 287 4.68 20.46 -9.57
C LYS A 287 5.22 19.18 -8.89
N TYR A 288 6.47 19.22 -8.39
CA TYR A 288 7.14 18.16 -7.63
C TYR A 288 7.07 18.39 -6.09
N ASP A 289 6.20 19.27 -5.63
CA ASP A 289 5.97 19.47 -4.21
C ASP A 289 5.51 18.16 -3.52
N ARG A 290 6.11 17.86 -2.36
CA ARG A 290 5.94 16.58 -1.62
C ARG A 290 6.36 15.33 -2.39
N ARG A 291 7.23 15.46 -3.38
CA ARG A 291 7.74 14.35 -4.21
C ARG A 291 9.26 14.41 -4.30
N GLY A 292 9.84 13.40 -4.93
CA GLY A 292 11.26 13.35 -5.26
C GLY A 292 12.18 13.03 -4.09
N PHE A 293 11.70 12.38 -3.03
CA PHE A 293 12.56 11.98 -1.91
C PHE A 293 13.35 10.72 -2.24
N TYR A 294 14.58 10.63 -1.72
CA TYR A 294 15.45 9.46 -1.83
C TYR A 294 16.44 9.43 -0.66
N LEU A 295 17.17 8.32 -0.51
CA LEU A 295 18.16 8.12 0.56
C LEU A 295 19.58 8.08 0.01
N GLU A 296 20.53 8.68 0.72
CA GLU A 296 21.96 8.39 0.58
C GLU A 296 22.41 7.50 1.73
N VAL A 297 23.18 6.47 1.40
CA VAL A 297 23.83 5.58 2.37
C VAL A 297 25.33 5.72 2.25
N HIS A 298 25.95 6.26 3.28
CA HIS A 298 27.40 6.47 3.36
C HIS A 298 28.00 5.40 4.27
N VAL A 299 28.92 4.60 3.73
CA VAL A 299 29.58 3.49 4.43
C VAL A 299 31.06 3.79 4.60
N ASN A 300 31.56 3.60 5.82
CA ASN A 300 32.98 3.70 6.17
C ASN A 300 33.34 2.58 7.15
N GLY A 301 33.95 1.50 6.65
CA GLY A 301 34.13 0.28 7.43
C GLY A 301 32.78 -0.28 7.86
N SER A 302 32.58 -0.46 9.17
CA SER A 302 31.32 -0.90 9.78
C SER A 302 30.31 0.23 10.04
N GLN A 303 30.72 1.49 9.84
CA GLN A 303 29.88 2.63 10.16
C GLN A 303 29.00 3.01 8.97
N VAL A 304 27.71 3.20 9.24
CA VAL A 304 26.71 3.57 8.23
C VAL A 304 26.04 4.88 8.65
N LYS A 305 25.96 5.81 7.71
CA LYS A 305 25.26 7.08 7.89
C LYS A 305 24.24 7.27 6.78
N LEU A 306 23.02 7.60 7.16
CA LEU A 306 21.92 7.81 6.23
C LEU A 306 21.57 9.29 6.13
N VAL A 307 21.29 9.75 4.91
CA VAL A 307 20.91 11.13 4.62
C VAL A 307 19.71 11.15 3.69
N GLY A 308 18.59 11.69 4.16
CA GLY A 308 17.41 11.94 3.35
C GLY A 308 17.61 13.17 2.47
N ARG A 309 17.25 13.03 1.19
CA ARG A 309 17.41 14.04 0.15
C ARG A 309 16.15 14.19 -0.68
N LYS A 310 16.00 15.34 -1.32
CA LYS A 310 14.99 15.59 -2.34
C LYS A 310 15.69 15.97 -3.65
N ILE A 311 15.25 15.41 -4.77
CA ILE A 311 15.79 15.68 -6.12
C ILE A 311 15.78 17.18 -6.38
N LYS A 312 16.89 17.72 -6.90
CA LYS A 312 17.11 19.15 -7.17
C LYS A 312 16.79 20.06 -5.97
N HIS A 313 17.12 19.61 -4.77
CA HIS A 313 16.91 20.39 -3.55
C HIS A 313 18.20 20.45 -2.69
N PRO A 314 18.58 21.64 -2.17
CA PRO A 314 19.81 21.78 -1.39
C PRO A 314 19.69 21.20 0.03
N PHE A 315 18.50 21.28 0.64
CA PHE A 315 18.26 20.77 1.99
C PHE A 315 18.45 19.25 2.07
N LYS A 316 19.05 18.79 3.17
CA LYS A 316 19.34 17.40 3.47
C LYS A 316 19.11 17.13 4.95
N VAL A 317 18.70 15.92 5.30
CA VAL A 317 18.41 15.54 6.68
C VAL A 317 19.22 14.31 7.06
N LYS A 318 20.02 14.40 8.11
CA LYS A 318 20.72 13.23 8.66
C LYS A 318 19.74 12.41 9.49
N TYR A 319 19.74 11.10 9.29
CA TYR A 319 19.03 10.18 10.17
C TYR A 319 19.80 10.05 11.49
N PRO A 320 19.13 9.68 12.60
CA PRO A 320 19.82 9.40 13.85
C PRO A 320 20.76 8.20 13.70
N LYS A 321 21.80 8.13 14.55
CA LYS A 321 22.74 7.01 14.57
C LYS A 321 22.11 5.73 15.13
N THR A 322 21.17 5.90 16.07
CA THR A 322 20.43 4.82 16.72
C THR A 322 18.93 5.01 16.45
N PHE A 323 18.22 3.90 16.38
CA PHE A 323 16.77 3.89 16.14
C PHE A 323 16.05 3.34 17.36
N LYS A 324 14.81 3.77 17.57
CA LYS A 324 13.99 3.26 18.67
C LYS A 324 13.82 1.76 18.55
N THR A 325 13.98 1.03 19.65
CA THR A 325 13.64 -0.39 19.69
C THR A 325 12.14 -0.56 19.46
N PHE A 326 11.77 -1.50 18.59
CA PHE A 326 10.40 -1.94 18.43
C PHE A 326 10.12 -3.10 19.37
N ASN A 327 9.06 -3.01 20.16
CA ASN A 327 8.60 -4.09 21.02
C ASN A 327 7.37 -4.74 20.40
N ALA A 328 7.30 -6.08 20.38
CA ALA A 328 6.13 -6.78 19.85
C ALA A 328 4.84 -6.42 20.61
N SER A 329 4.96 -6.05 21.88
CA SER A 329 3.86 -5.54 22.71
C SER A 329 3.27 -4.20 22.24
N ASP A 330 3.98 -3.45 21.38
CA ASP A 330 3.48 -2.18 20.84
C ASP A 330 2.25 -2.40 19.93
N ASP A 331 2.19 -3.54 19.22
CA ASP A 331 0.99 -4.04 18.54
C ASP A 331 1.15 -5.55 18.27
N LEU A 332 0.58 -6.38 19.16
CA LEU A 332 0.68 -7.84 19.04
C LEU A 332 0.04 -8.38 17.76
N ARG A 333 -0.96 -7.67 17.20
CA ARG A 333 -1.66 -8.08 15.99
C ARG A 333 -0.81 -7.97 14.72
N ALA A 334 0.38 -7.39 14.84
CA ALA A 334 1.39 -7.44 13.79
C ALA A 334 2.02 -8.83 13.64
N PHE A 335 2.02 -9.67 14.69
CA PHE A 335 2.70 -10.97 14.70
C PHE A 335 1.79 -12.13 15.07
N MET A 336 0.57 -11.88 15.53
CA MET A 336 -0.36 -12.91 15.95
C MET A 336 -1.78 -12.51 15.55
N THR A 337 -2.60 -13.50 15.21
CA THR A 337 -4.02 -13.26 14.93
C THR A 337 -4.76 -12.90 16.21
N GLU A 338 -5.82 -12.10 16.10
CA GLU A 338 -6.60 -11.61 17.23
C GLU A 338 -7.19 -12.77 18.07
N GLY A 339 -7.61 -13.87 17.42
CA GLY A 339 -8.09 -15.08 18.09
C GLY A 339 -7.03 -15.90 18.84
N LYS A 340 -5.75 -15.51 18.78
CA LYS A 340 -4.66 -16.16 19.55
C LYS A 340 -4.11 -15.26 20.66
N LEU A 341 -4.63 -14.04 20.79
CA LEU A 341 -4.22 -13.12 21.85
C LEU A 341 -4.67 -13.62 23.23
N ALA A 342 -4.07 -13.06 24.28
CA ALA A 342 -4.44 -13.38 25.66
C ALA A 342 -5.94 -13.11 25.90
N ILE A 343 -6.60 -14.08 26.55
CA ILE A 343 -8.03 -14.09 26.83
C ILE A 343 -8.23 -13.80 28.32
N ASN A 344 -9.05 -12.81 28.65
CA ASN A 344 -9.47 -12.57 30.03
C ASN A 344 -10.68 -13.45 30.37
N ASP A 345 -10.83 -13.88 31.62
CA ASP A 345 -12.01 -14.67 32.05
C ASP A 345 -13.31 -13.87 31.94
N LYS A 346 -13.24 -12.56 32.14
CA LYS A 346 -14.34 -11.59 31.99
C LYS A 346 -13.81 -10.27 31.43
N LEU A 347 -14.70 -9.38 31.01
CA LEU A 347 -14.32 -8.02 30.62
C LEU A 347 -13.66 -7.31 31.81
N VAL A 348 -12.49 -6.72 31.56
CA VAL A 348 -11.72 -5.98 32.55
C VAL A 348 -11.74 -4.49 32.21
N ASN A 349 -11.97 -3.66 33.24
CA ASN A 349 -11.86 -2.21 33.16
C ASN A 349 -12.74 -1.61 32.03
N GLY A 350 -14.00 -2.04 32.01
CA GLY A 350 -15.00 -1.53 31.08
C GLY A 350 -15.45 -0.09 31.37
N SER A 351 -15.30 0.36 32.61
CA SER A 351 -15.56 1.75 33.06
C SER A 351 -14.42 2.72 32.73
N PHE A 352 -13.25 2.22 32.32
CA PHE A 352 -12.04 3.01 32.06
C PHE A 352 -11.50 3.81 33.27
N ASP A 353 -11.92 3.51 34.50
CA ASP A 353 -11.41 4.16 35.72
C ASP A 353 -9.89 3.98 35.88
N ASN A 354 -9.36 2.88 35.34
CA ASN A 354 -7.93 2.56 35.33
C ASN A 354 -7.32 2.75 33.94
N ASP A 355 -7.63 3.87 33.27
CA ASP A 355 -7.18 4.18 31.90
C ASP A 355 -7.53 3.03 30.93
N LEU A 356 -6.64 2.67 29.99
CA LEU A 356 -6.80 1.54 29.07
C LEU A 356 -6.24 0.22 29.65
N THR A 357 -6.23 0.02 30.97
CA THR A 357 -5.79 -1.25 31.57
C THR A 357 -6.57 -2.42 30.96
N ALA A 358 -5.86 -3.50 30.59
CA ALA A 358 -6.34 -4.68 29.86
C ALA A 358 -6.85 -4.44 28.41
N TRP A 359 -7.12 -3.20 28.02
CA TRP A 359 -7.41 -2.84 26.63
C TRP A 359 -6.11 -2.69 25.84
N LYS A 360 -6.09 -3.25 24.63
CA LYS A 360 -5.01 -3.05 23.67
C LYS A 360 -5.45 -2.02 22.64
N SER A 361 -4.50 -1.32 22.04
CA SER A 361 -4.77 -0.29 21.02
C SER A 361 -4.04 -0.60 19.74
N SER A 362 -4.65 -0.26 18.61
CA SER A 362 -3.97 -0.28 17.31
C SER A 362 -2.80 0.71 17.32
N TRP A 363 -1.61 0.31 16.88
CA TRP A 363 -0.46 1.22 16.85
C TRP A 363 -0.56 2.20 15.69
N ARG A 364 -0.44 3.50 15.98
CA ARG A 364 -0.67 4.58 14.99
C ARG A 364 0.47 5.58 14.93
N TYR A 365 0.70 6.11 13.73
CA TYR A 365 1.73 7.11 13.49
C TYR A 365 1.40 8.42 14.22
N LYS A 366 2.33 8.88 15.07
CA LYS A 366 2.20 10.13 15.82
C LYS A 366 2.96 11.26 15.13
N LYS A 367 2.27 12.32 14.70
CA LYS A 367 2.87 13.55 14.13
C LYS A 367 3.45 14.44 15.23
N ASP A 368 4.41 15.32 14.90
CA ASP A 368 5.05 16.18 15.92
C ASP A 368 4.13 17.30 16.46
N LYS A 369 3.16 17.75 15.66
CA LYS A 369 2.34 18.93 15.99
C LYS A 369 0.87 18.60 16.09
N VAL A 370 0.23 18.36 14.95
CA VAL A 370 -1.21 18.09 14.88
C VAL A 370 -1.39 16.59 14.76
N PRO A 371 -1.78 15.89 15.85
CA PRO A 371 -1.99 14.45 15.81
C PRO A 371 -3.11 14.11 14.83
N MET A 372 -2.89 13.03 14.09
CA MET A 372 -3.88 12.45 13.20
C MET A 372 -4.80 11.51 13.97
N PHE A 373 -4.24 10.79 14.94
CA PHE A 373 -4.90 9.81 15.77
C PHE A 373 -4.73 10.23 17.24
N ASN A 374 -5.83 10.36 17.97
CA ASN A 374 -5.82 10.50 19.43
C ASN A 374 -6.60 9.34 20.05
N ASN A 375 -6.04 8.76 21.11
CA ASN A 375 -6.63 7.69 21.91
C ASN A 375 -6.10 7.84 23.33
N TYR A 376 -6.98 8.16 24.28
CA TYR A 376 -6.64 8.41 25.68
C TYR A 376 -7.90 8.33 26.54
N VAL A 377 -7.75 8.14 27.85
CA VAL A 377 -8.86 8.26 28.81
C VAL A 377 -8.84 9.65 29.44
N ALA A 378 -10.01 10.27 29.55
CA ALA A 378 -10.20 11.50 30.32
C ALA A 378 -11.62 11.56 30.90
N ASN A 379 -11.73 12.03 32.14
CA ASN A 379 -13.00 12.14 32.88
C ASN A 379 -13.79 10.82 32.92
N GLY A 380 -13.10 9.69 33.14
CA GLY A 380 -13.71 8.35 33.17
C GLY A 380 -14.18 7.83 31.81
N LYS A 381 -13.83 8.48 30.70
CA LYS A 381 -14.26 8.08 29.35
C LYS A 381 -13.07 7.76 28.47
N SER A 382 -13.17 6.68 27.70
CA SER A 382 -12.24 6.41 26.62
C SER A 382 -12.56 7.28 25.42
N ILE A 383 -11.62 8.16 25.03
CA ILE A 383 -11.79 9.15 23.98
C ILE A 383 -10.91 8.81 22.79
N MET A 384 -11.55 8.67 21.63
CA MET A 384 -10.90 8.37 20.37
C MET A 384 -11.26 9.40 19.32
N SER A 385 -10.27 9.98 18.64
CA SER A 385 -10.52 10.91 17.55
C SER A 385 -9.55 10.76 16.39
N TYR A 386 -10.09 10.67 15.18
CA TYR A 386 -9.31 10.67 13.94
C TYR A 386 -9.57 11.94 13.13
N ALA A 387 -8.51 12.65 12.76
CA ALA A 387 -8.54 13.78 11.85
C ALA A 387 -7.67 13.47 10.62
N ALA A 388 -8.30 13.43 9.43
CA ALA A 388 -7.60 13.01 8.23
C ALA A 388 -6.41 13.90 7.87
N SER A 389 -5.27 13.23 7.66
CA SER A 389 -4.08 13.85 7.11
C SER A 389 -4.15 13.93 5.57
N TYR A 390 -3.22 14.66 4.97
CA TYR A 390 -3.06 14.62 3.51
C TYR A 390 -2.23 13.40 3.11
N GLY A 391 -2.57 12.78 1.99
CA GLY A 391 -1.79 11.68 1.43
C GLY A 391 -2.51 11.00 0.26
N SER A 392 -1.76 10.21 -0.51
CA SER A 392 -2.31 9.40 -1.60
C SER A 392 -2.28 7.91 -1.23
N TRP A 393 -2.73 7.04 -2.12
CA TRP A 393 -2.59 5.58 -2.06
C TRP A 393 -3.41 4.85 -0.98
N SER A 394 -4.05 5.60 -0.09
CA SER A 394 -5.04 5.11 0.85
C SER A 394 -6.40 5.75 0.60
N PHE A 395 -7.48 5.05 0.95
CA PHE A 395 -8.86 5.54 0.88
C PHE A 395 -9.42 5.90 2.26
N ASP A 396 -8.88 5.29 3.30
CA ASP A 396 -9.38 5.35 4.66
C ASP A 396 -8.29 4.96 5.67
N GLU A 397 -8.42 5.49 6.87
CA GLU A 397 -7.68 5.06 8.05
C GLU A 397 -8.67 4.79 9.19
N TYR A 398 -8.28 3.93 10.12
CA TYR A 398 -9.05 3.64 11.32
C TYR A 398 -8.12 3.52 12.52
N MET A 399 -8.65 3.65 13.73
CA MET A 399 -7.98 3.18 14.94
C MET A 399 -9.01 2.54 15.87
N GLU A 400 -8.56 1.64 16.73
CA GLU A 400 -9.43 0.96 17.68
C GLU A 400 -8.72 0.54 18.96
N ASN A 401 -9.52 0.34 20.00
CA ASN A 401 -9.17 -0.41 21.19
C ASN A 401 -9.89 -1.75 21.16
N TYR A 402 -9.26 -2.79 21.70
CA TYR A 402 -9.80 -4.14 21.69
C TYR A 402 -9.39 -4.95 22.92
N GLN A 403 -10.21 -5.93 23.28
CA GLN A 403 -10.00 -6.87 24.39
C GLN A 403 -10.63 -8.23 24.05
N SER A 404 -9.93 -9.33 24.37
CA SER A 404 -10.47 -10.68 24.23
C SER A 404 -10.96 -11.21 25.58
N VAL A 405 -12.16 -11.77 25.60
CA VAL A 405 -12.81 -12.31 26.81
C VAL A 405 -13.36 -13.71 26.53
N LYS A 406 -13.35 -14.57 27.55
CA LYS A 406 -13.93 -15.92 27.47
C LYS A 406 -15.42 -15.82 27.15
N TYR A 407 -15.89 -16.72 26.30
CA TYR A 407 -17.30 -16.80 25.95
C TYR A 407 -18.03 -17.68 26.95
N SER A 408 -19.20 -17.25 27.39
CA SER A 408 -20.12 -18.01 28.23
C SER A 408 -21.52 -18.01 27.63
N ASP A 409 -22.38 -18.88 28.16
CA ASP A 409 -23.81 -18.79 27.88
C ASP A 409 -24.37 -17.49 28.51
N ASP A 410 -25.44 -16.95 27.92
CA ASP A 410 -26.20 -15.79 28.41
C ASP A 410 -25.44 -14.46 28.60
N MET A 411 -24.43 -14.20 27.76
CA MET A 411 -23.72 -12.92 27.72
C MET A 411 -24.60 -11.82 27.13
N TYR A 412 -24.80 -10.79 27.94
CA TYR A 412 -25.42 -9.54 27.54
C TYR A 412 -24.39 -8.41 27.63
N MET A 413 -24.21 -7.66 26.54
CA MET A 413 -23.29 -6.54 26.47
C MET A 413 -24.03 -5.22 26.41
N SER A 414 -23.62 -4.26 27.23
CA SER A 414 -24.10 -2.88 27.19
C SER A 414 -22.94 -1.91 26.95
N ILE A 415 -23.19 -0.89 26.13
CA ILE A 415 -22.20 0.14 25.81
C ILE A 415 -22.87 1.50 25.92
N ASP A 416 -22.34 2.33 26.82
CA ASP A 416 -22.71 3.73 26.97
C ASP A 416 -21.67 4.58 26.24
N PHE A 417 -22.12 5.43 25.33
CA PHE A 417 -21.22 6.21 24.48
C PHE A 417 -21.83 7.51 23.99
N THR A 418 -20.97 8.44 23.61
CA THR A 418 -21.36 9.68 22.94
C THR A 418 -20.50 9.89 21.70
N THR A 419 -21.09 10.47 20.65
CA THR A 419 -20.35 10.91 19.46
C THR A 419 -20.39 12.43 19.33
N LEU A 420 -19.36 13.00 18.71
CA LEU A 420 -19.35 14.44 18.42
C LEU A 420 -19.67 14.70 16.94
N PRO A 421 -20.44 15.75 16.64
CA PRO A 421 -20.84 16.04 15.27
C PRO A 421 -19.63 16.43 14.44
N SER A 422 -19.56 15.89 13.22
CA SER A 422 -18.64 16.38 12.20
C SER A 422 -19.40 17.29 11.24
N LYS A 423 -18.90 18.53 11.05
CA LYS A 423 -19.40 19.45 10.02
C LYS A 423 -19.27 18.91 8.59
N PHE A 424 -18.48 17.85 8.41
CA PHE A 424 -18.13 17.31 7.10
C PHE A 424 -18.32 15.79 7.04
N LYS A 425 -18.74 15.30 5.87
CA LYS A 425 -18.94 13.87 5.60
C LYS A 425 -17.62 13.12 5.39
N GLY A 426 -17.62 11.81 5.64
CA GLY A 426 -16.50 10.91 5.38
C GLY A 426 -15.80 10.41 6.64
N GLY A 427 -16.54 10.26 7.73
CA GLY A 427 -16.08 9.71 8.99
C GLY A 427 -17.22 8.98 9.71
N GLY A 428 -16.85 8.17 10.68
CA GLY A 428 -17.77 7.34 11.46
C GLY A 428 -17.04 6.55 12.54
N GLY A 429 -17.74 5.59 13.12
CA GLY A 429 -17.23 4.68 14.12
C GLY A 429 -17.98 3.36 14.14
N TYR A 430 -17.55 2.47 15.02
CA TYR A 430 -18.11 1.13 15.13
C TYR A 430 -17.82 0.50 16.49
N PHE A 431 -18.63 -0.51 16.79
CA PHE A 431 -18.36 -1.59 17.74
C PHE A 431 -18.35 -2.90 16.96
N ARG A 432 -17.39 -3.78 17.25
CA ARG A 432 -17.15 -5.02 16.53
C ARG A 432 -16.94 -6.15 17.55
N VAL A 433 -17.53 -7.30 17.29
CA VAL A 433 -17.26 -8.52 18.04
C VAL A 433 -16.89 -9.64 17.07
N PHE A 434 -15.72 -10.24 17.25
CA PHE A 434 -15.30 -11.45 16.56
C PHE A 434 -15.35 -12.63 17.52
N ALA A 435 -16.01 -13.71 17.12
CA ALA A 435 -16.07 -14.95 17.89
C ALA A 435 -15.09 -15.98 17.32
N TYR A 436 -14.35 -16.66 18.19
CA TYR A 436 -13.31 -17.61 17.82
C TYR A 436 -13.54 -18.99 18.45
N ASP A 437 -13.04 -20.03 17.80
CA ASP A 437 -12.89 -21.34 18.44
C ASP A 437 -11.66 -21.39 19.36
N GLN A 438 -11.44 -22.55 20.00
CA GLN A 438 -10.30 -22.78 20.91
C GLN A 438 -8.92 -22.67 20.24
N ASN A 439 -8.85 -22.77 18.91
CA ASN A 439 -7.62 -22.66 18.13
C ASN A 439 -7.39 -21.24 17.58
N GLY A 440 -8.32 -20.32 17.87
CA GLY A 440 -8.29 -18.95 17.36
C GLY A 440 -8.76 -18.80 15.91
N LYS A 441 -9.53 -19.76 15.38
CA LYS A 441 -10.18 -19.65 14.07
C LYS A 441 -11.42 -18.77 14.19
N LEU A 442 -11.54 -17.76 13.33
CA LEU A 442 -12.72 -16.88 13.28
C LEU A 442 -13.96 -17.67 12.88
N LEU A 443 -15.01 -17.59 13.70
CA LEU A 443 -16.30 -18.26 13.50
C LEU A 443 -17.40 -17.30 13.07
N LYS A 444 -17.61 -16.23 13.83
CA LYS A 444 -18.76 -15.33 13.69
C LYS A 444 -18.37 -13.87 13.86
N ILE A 445 -19.10 -12.98 13.21
CA ILE A 445 -18.87 -11.52 13.27
C ILE A 445 -20.17 -10.79 13.64
N LEU A 446 -20.09 -9.90 14.62
CA LEU A 446 -21.10 -8.88 14.86
C LEU A 446 -20.49 -7.50 14.61
N LEU A 447 -21.19 -6.66 13.86
CA LEU A 447 -20.77 -5.28 13.57
C LEU A 447 -21.91 -4.31 13.84
N PHE A 448 -21.64 -3.29 14.64
CA PHE A 448 -22.55 -2.19 14.92
C PHE A 448 -21.84 -0.91 14.50
N HIS A 449 -22.34 -0.20 13.48
CA HIS A 449 -21.57 0.85 12.84
C HIS A 449 -22.41 2.08 12.51
N TRP A 450 -21.73 3.22 12.39
CA TRP A 450 -22.33 4.46 11.93
C TRP A 450 -21.32 5.28 11.15
N GLY A 451 -21.82 6.17 10.32
CA GLY A 451 -21.00 7.20 9.71
C GLY A 451 -21.60 7.71 8.43
N THR A 452 -20.80 8.51 7.71
CA THR A 452 -21.21 9.08 6.43
C THR A 452 -20.25 8.66 5.33
N GLN A 453 -20.80 8.19 4.20
CA GLN A 453 -20.04 7.69 3.06
C GLN A 453 -19.24 6.41 3.36
N GLU A 454 -19.84 5.47 4.09
CA GLU A 454 -19.29 4.12 4.33
C GLU A 454 -18.95 3.42 3.00
N ASN A 455 -19.72 3.70 1.93
CA ASN A 455 -19.46 3.31 0.54
C ASN A 455 -18.21 3.85 -0.15
N LYS A 456 -17.35 4.53 0.59
CA LYS A 456 -16.05 4.98 0.13
C LYS A 456 -14.90 4.35 0.90
N ILE A 457 -15.17 3.56 1.93
CA ILE A 457 -14.19 2.81 2.71
C ILE A 457 -13.81 1.54 1.94
N ARG A 458 -12.52 1.20 1.98
CA ARG A 458 -11.94 0.12 1.19
C ARG A 458 -10.93 -0.73 1.93
N PHE A 459 -10.19 -0.20 2.91
CA PHE A 459 -8.99 -0.85 3.45
C PHE A 459 -9.13 -1.27 4.92
N MET A 460 -9.93 -0.58 5.72
CA MET A 460 -10.17 -0.89 7.13
C MET A 460 -10.56 -2.36 7.34
N HIS A 461 -11.58 -2.85 6.65
CA HIS A 461 -12.05 -4.23 6.82
C HIS A 461 -11.05 -5.28 6.30
N GLN A 462 -10.18 -4.94 5.35
CA GLN A 462 -9.09 -5.84 4.94
C GLN A 462 -8.03 -5.97 6.03
N SER A 463 -7.83 -4.88 6.80
CA SER A 463 -6.95 -4.89 7.98
C SER A 463 -7.55 -5.75 9.08
N TRP A 464 -8.85 -5.61 9.36
CA TRP A 464 -9.57 -6.50 10.29
C TRP A 464 -9.50 -7.97 9.87
N ALA A 465 -9.71 -8.26 8.58
CA ALA A 465 -9.60 -9.62 8.07
C ALA A 465 -8.20 -10.21 8.33
N TYR A 466 -7.15 -9.44 8.01
CA TYR A 466 -5.77 -9.86 8.23
C TYR A 466 -5.45 -10.10 9.70
N HIS A 467 -5.95 -9.25 10.60
CA HIS A 467 -5.79 -9.48 12.04
C HIS A 467 -6.60 -10.69 12.54
N ALA A 468 -7.79 -10.93 11.98
CA ALA A 468 -8.64 -12.02 12.42
C ALA A 468 -8.15 -13.40 11.95
N THR A 469 -7.61 -13.49 10.74
CA THR A 469 -7.31 -14.78 10.09
C THR A 469 -5.84 -14.98 9.76
N GLY A 470 -5.03 -13.92 9.79
CA GLY A 470 -3.63 -13.94 9.35
C GLY A 470 -3.46 -13.90 7.84
N ASP A 471 -4.52 -13.71 7.05
CA ASP A 471 -4.49 -13.73 5.59
C ASP A 471 -5.09 -12.48 4.96
N ARG A 472 -4.73 -12.18 3.71
CA ARG A 472 -5.24 -11.02 2.97
C ARG A 472 -6.56 -11.37 2.30
N TYR A 473 -7.55 -10.49 2.47
CA TYR A 473 -8.83 -10.57 1.77
C TYR A 473 -9.08 -9.32 0.93
N GLY A 474 -9.92 -9.48 -0.09
CA GLY A 474 -10.34 -8.37 -0.93
C GLY A 474 -11.37 -7.45 -0.26
N PRO A 475 -11.74 -6.35 -0.93
CA PRO A 475 -12.60 -5.31 -0.37
C PRO A 475 -14.07 -5.71 -0.15
N LEU A 476 -14.47 -6.94 -0.51
CA LEU A 476 -15.83 -7.47 -0.36
C LEU A 476 -15.89 -8.55 0.74
N TRP A 477 -14.89 -8.61 1.62
CA TRP A 477 -14.79 -9.66 2.63
C TRP A 477 -15.99 -9.69 3.58
N LEU A 478 -16.41 -8.52 4.10
CA LEU A 478 -17.57 -8.43 5.00
C LEU A 478 -18.88 -8.78 4.28
N ASP A 479 -19.08 -8.30 3.04
CA ASP A 479 -20.25 -8.66 2.23
C ASP A 479 -20.34 -10.16 2.00
N LYS A 480 -19.19 -10.80 1.74
CA LYS A 480 -19.10 -12.25 1.63
C LYS A 480 -19.49 -12.93 2.94
N LYS A 481 -19.05 -12.40 4.10
CA LYS A 481 -19.42 -12.95 5.41
C LYS A 481 -20.90 -12.83 5.73
N ILE A 482 -21.55 -11.74 5.35
CA ILE A 482 -23.01 -11.59 5.46
C ILE A 482 -23.73 -12.61 4.57
N LYS A 483 -23.33 -12.71 3.30
CA LYS A 483 -23.93 -13.67 2.33
C LYS A 483 -23.74 -15.12 2.75
N GLU A 484 -22.63 -15.44 3.39
CA GLU A 484 -22.35 -16.77 3.94
C GLU A 484 -23.13 -17.06 5.23
N GLY A 485 -23.79 -16.06 5.82
CA GLY A 485 -24.47 -16.20 7.11
C GLY A 485 -23.50 -16.34 8.29
N ASP A 486 -22.26 -15.85 8.15
CA ASP A 486 -21.19 -15.84 9.17
C ASP A 486 -21.18 -14.50 9.96
N MET A 487 -22.01 -13.53 9.57
CA MET A 487 -21.96 -12.17 10.09
C MET A 487 -23.36 -11.55 10.19
N LEU A 488 -23.59 -10.80 11.28
CA LEU A 488 -24.69 -9.84 11.39
C LEU A 488 -24.13 -8.43 11.47
N SER A 489 -24.82 -7.48 10.84
CA SER A 489 -24.46 -6.07 10.86
C SER A 489 -25.66 -5.19 11.16
N TYR A 490 -25.44 -4.11 11.90
CA TYR A 490 -26.46 -3.15 12.32
C TYR A 490 -25.95 -1.73 12.12
N THR A 491 -26.73 -0.91 11.42
CA THR A 491 -26.46 0.53 11.32
C THR A 491 -27.09 1.24 12.52
N LEU A 492 -26.30 2.04 13.23
CA LEU A 492 -26.75 2.80 14.39
C LEU A 492 -27.20 4.21 13.99
N ALA A 493 -28.44 4.55 14.30
CA ALA A 493 -28.99 5.89 14.11
C ALA A 493 -28.55 6.83 15.25
N ILE A 494 -27.32 7.32 15.18
CA ILE A 494 -26.71 8.12 16.25
C ILE A 494 -27.25 9.55 16.27
N SER A 495 -27.60 10.05 17.47
CA SER A 495 -27.83 11.47 17.74
C SER A 495 -26.59 12.09 18.39
N PRO A 496 -25.76 12.88 17.66
CA PRO A 496 -24.54 13.45 18.21
C PRO A 496 -24.80 14.34 19.43
N LEU A 497 -23.82 14.45 20.33
CA LEU A 497 -23.88 15.15 21.62
C LEU A 497 -24.83 14.55 22.67
N LYS A 498 -25.71 13.63 22.29
CA LYS A 498 -26.55 12.89 23.22
C LYS A 498 -25.86 11.60 23.62
N GLU A 499 -26.00 11.25 24.89
CA GLU A 499 -25.66 9.92 25.38
C GLU A 499 -26.49 8.88 24.63
N GLN A 500 -25.84 7.78 24.29
CA GLN A 500 -26.39 6.64 23.58
C GLN A 500 -26.12 5.40 24.41
N LYS A 501 -27.11 4.50 24.47
CA LYS A 501 -26.96 3.19 25.09
C LYS A 501 -27.26 2.11 24.07
N LEU A 502 -26.26 1.27 23.79
CA LEU A 502 -26.37 0.09 22.92
C LEU A 502 -26.41 -1.17 23.79
N GLU A 503 -27.43 -1.98 23.57
CA GLU A 503 -27.72 -3.18 24.37
C GLU A 503 -27.82 -4.40 23.44
N ILE A 504 -27.03 -5.44 23.71
CA ILE A 504 -26.79 -6.55 22.78
C ILE A 504 -26.87 -7.89 23.52
N ALA A 505 -27.82 -8.74 23.12
CA ALA A 505 -27.90 -10.14 23.53
C ALA A 505 -26.95 -10.99 22.67
N LEU A 506 -25.68 -11.12 23.09
CA LEU A 506 -24.63 -11.72 22.24
C LEU A 506 -24.95 -13.15 21.84
N ASN A 507 -25.38 -13.99 22.79
CA ASN A 507 -25.69 -15.40 22.54
C ASN A 507 -26.81 -15.55 21.52
N SER A 508 -27.95 -14.88 21.73
CA SER A 508 -29.08 -14.90 20.81
C SER A 508 -28.71 -14.47 19.40
N LEU A 509 -27.81 -13.47 19.25
CA LEU A 509 -27.31 -13.06 17.94
C LEU A 509 -26.38 -14.10 17.31
N PHE A 510 -25.50 -14.71 18.10
CA PHE A 510 -24.65 -15.77 17.57
C PHE A 510 -25.47 -16.99 17.16
N ASP A 511 -26.56 -17.33 17.84
CA ASP A 511 -27.44 -18.45 17.46
C ASP A 511 -28.15 -18.20 16.12
N GLN A 512 -28.45 -16.94 15.78
CA GLN A 512 -28.98 -16.57 14.47
C GLN A 512 -27.96 -16.74 13.32
N ILE A 513 -26.66 -16.83 13.61
CA ILE A 513 -25.59 -17.01 12.61
C ILE A 513 -25.41 -18.51 12.34
N MET A 514 -26.00 -18.96 11.23
CA MET A 514 -26.32 -20.37 10.91
C MET A 514 -25.19 -21.19 10.25
N LYS A 515 -23.91 -20.95 10.56
CA LYS A 515 -22.86 -21.77 9.94
C LYS A 515 -22.85 -23.21 10.50
N LYS A 516 -23.14 -24.17 9.61
CA LYS A 516 -23.22 -25.64 9.82
C LYS A 516 -21.90 -26.35 10.14
N GLU A 517 -20.92 -25.74 10.83
CA GLU A 517 -19.77 -26.51 11.31
C GLU A 517 -20.19 -27.28 12.57
N LYS A 518 -20.80 -28.46 12.38
CA LYS A 518 -21.23 -29.35 13.47
C LYS A 518 -20.05 -29.59 14.43
N GLY A 519 -20.24 -29.24 15.71
CA GLY A 519 -19.27 -29.51 16.78
C GLY A 519 -18.28 -28.39 17.09
N VAL A 520 -18.24 -27.28 16.33
CA VAL A 520 -17.34 -26.15 16.63
C VAL A 520 -18.05 -25.16 17.55
N LYS A 521 -17.54 -25.00 18.78
CA LYS A 521 -18.07 -24.07 19.79
C LYS A 521 -17.26 -22.77 19.82
N ILE A 522 -17.93 -21.68 20.15
CA ILE A 522 -17.26 -20.42 20.48
C ILE A 522 -16.53 -20.62 21.80
N ASN A 523 -15.24 -20.31 21.84
CA ASN A 523 -14.40 -20.37 23.03
C ASN A 523 -14.24 -18.99 23.67
N HIS A 524 -14.05 -17.96 22.86
CA HIS A 524 -13.85 -16.59 23.30
C HIS A 524 -14.30 -15.60 22.22
N ILE A 525 -14.48 -14.35 22.63
CA ILE A 525 -14.83 -13.24 21.74
C ILE A 525 -13.80 -12.11 21.89
N ALA A 526 -13.47 -11.45 20.78
CA ALA A 526 -12.71 -10.21 20.78
C ALA A 526 -13.64 -9.04 20.51
N ILE A 527 -13.70 -8.11 21.47
CA ILE A 527 -14.55 -6.92 21.44
C ILE A 527 -13.65 -5.74 21.05
N ALA A 528 -14.09 -4.96 20.08
CA ALA A 528 -13.38 -3.77 19.63
C ALA A 528 -14.32 -2.59 19.43
N TYR A 529 -13.83 -1.39 19.70
CA TYR A 529 -14.50 -0.14 19.37
C TYR A 529 -13.51 0.82 18.71
N GLY A 530 -13.99 1.57 17.72
CA GLY A 530 -13.09 2.39 16.94
C GLY A 530 -13.75 3.50 16.13
N VAL A 531 -12.90 4.35 15.58
CA VAL A 531 -13.28 5.39 14.64
C VAL A 531 -12.54 5.21 13.32
N TRP A 532 -13.19 5.59 12.23
CA TRP A 532 -12.61 5.57 10.90
C TRP A 532 -12.84 6.89 10.18
N GLY A 533 -12.07 7.11 9.12
CA GLY A 533 -12.31 8.25 8.25
C GLY A 533 -11.60 8.17 6.91
N ARG A 534 -12.12 8.93 5.95
CA ARG A 534 -11.63 8.94 4.58
C ARG A 534 -10.30 9.68 4.42
N VAL A 535 -9.44 9.20 3.54
CA VAL A 535 -8.20 9.88 3.15
C VAL A 535 -8.38 10.59 1.80
N THR A 536 -7.74 11.75 1.63
CA THR A 536 -7.59 12.39 0.31
C THR A 536 -6.20 13.02 0.11
N PRO A 537 -5.77 13.23 -1.14
CA PRO A 537 -4.48 13.86 -1.44
C PRO A 537 -4.26 15.24 -0.84
N LYS A 538 -5.34 16.03 -0.69
CA LYS A 538 -5.28 17.38 -0.10
C LYS A 538 -5.51 17.37 1.42
N GLY A 539 -5.85 16.23 2.00
CA GLY A 539 -6.48 16.14 3.31
C GLY A 539 -7.95 16.56 3.24
N ARG A 540 -8.74 16.12 4.21
CA ARG A 540 -10.12 16.61 4.40
C ARG A 540 -10.24 17.28 5.75
N LYS A 541 -11.08 18.31 5.81
CA LYS A 541 -11.60 18.80 7.08
C LYS A 541 -12.73 17.85 7.45
N PHE A 542 -12.48 16.85 8.28
CA PHE A 542 -13.51 16.17 9.08
C PHE A 542 -12.81 15.66 10.34
N THR A 543 -13.60 15.30 11.33
CA THR A 543 -13.07 14.59 12.50
C THR A 543 -14.08 13.55 12.92
N SER A 544 -13.64 12.30 13.01
CA SER A 544 -14.43 11.24 13.63
C SER A 544 -14.07 11.22 15.10
N LYS A 545 -15.08 11.25 15.99
CA LYS A 545 -14.88 11.22 17.44
C LYS A 545 -15.88 10.31 18.10
N LEU A 546 -15.37 9.50 19.02
CA LEU A 546 -16.12 8.59 19.87
C LEU A 546 -15.63 8.74 21.30
N ASN A 547 -16.56 8.92 22.22
CA ASN A 547 -16.33 8.80 23.65
C ASN A 547 -17.09 7.54 24.09
N VAL A 548 -16.41 6.61 24.74
CA VAL A 548 -17.04 5.44 25.37
C VAL A 548 -16.95 5.62 26.87
N ASP A 549 -18.11 5.65 27.50
CA ASP A 549 -18.30 5.89 28.92
C ASP A 549 -18.13 4.58 29.68
N GLU A 550 -18.85 3.54 29.24
CA GLU A 550 -18.75 2.21 29.82
C GLU A 550 -18.98 1.13 28.76
N ILE A 551 -18.27 0.01 28.90
CA ILE A 551 -18.62 -1.26 28.28
C ILE A 551 -18.80 -2.28 29.40
N SER A 552 -19.95 -2.91 29.49
CA SER A 552 -20.22 -3.95 30.49
C SER A 552 -20.70 -5.23 29.83
N ILE A 553 -20.35 -6.36 30.45
CA ILE A 553 -20.87 -7.68 30.08
C ILE A 553 -21.40 -8.33 31.36
N THR A 554 -22.67 -8.70 31.33
CA THR A 554 -23.36 -9.38 32.42
C THR A 554 -23.90 -10.71 31.94
N SER A 555 -24.02 -11.68 32.85
CA SER A 555 -24.89 -12.83 32.63
C SER A 555 -26.32 -12.42 32.99
N LYS A 556 -27.26 -12.59 32.06
CA LYS A 556 -28.67 -12.29 32.31
C LYS A 556 -29.50 -13.44 31.77
N ASP A 557 -30.26 -14.09 32.65
CA ASP A 557 -31.27 -15.05 32.23
C ASP A 557 -32.40 -14.27 31.55
N MET A 558 -32.39 -14.30 30.22
CA MET A 558 -33.26 -13.47 29.40
C MET A 558 -34.59 -14.22 29.23
N GLY A 559 -35.44 -14.16 30.25
CA GLY A 559 -36.88 -14.34 30.04
C GLY A 559 -37.34 -13.41 28.92
N GLU A 560 -38.00 -13.99 27.90
CA GLU A 560 -38.57 -13.38 26.68
C GLU A 560 -38.26 -11.88 26.45
N TYR A 561 -37.01 -11.53 26.15
CA TYR A 561 -36.75 -10.27 25.46
C TYR A 561 -37.18 -10.41 24.00
N SER A 562 -38.11 -9.57 23.57
CA SER A 562 -38.65 -9.61 22.20
C SER A 562 -37.66 -9.16 21.12
N SER A 563 -36.48 -8.63 21.47
CA SER A 563 -35.48 -8.11 20.52
C SER A 563 -34.04 -8.27 21.02
N ALA A 564 -33.16 -8.78 20.16
CA ALA A 564 -31.76 -9.10 20.51
C ALA A 564 -30.78 -7.91 20.49
N VAL A 565 -31.19 -6.75 19.95
CA VAL A 565 -30.39 -5.51 19.91
C VAL A 565 -31.29 -4.30 20.11
N LEU A 566 -30.93 -3.44 21.06
CA LEU A 566 -31.61 -2.17 21.32
C LEU A 566 -30.61 -0.99 21.25
N LEU A 567 -31.04 0.14 20.69
CA LEU A 567 -30.37 1.42 20.78
C LEU A 567 -31.31 2.42 21.46
N ASN A 568 -30.93 2.90 22.65
CA ASN A 568 -31.77 3.75 23.50
C ASN A 568 -33.18 3.14 23.72
N GLY A 569 -33.25 1.83 23.98
CA GLY A 569 -34.51 1.10 24.15
C GLY A 569 -35.29 0.82 22.86
N THR A 570 -34.84 1.30 21.69
CA THR A 570 -35.47 1.01 20.41
C THR A 570 -34.84 -0.22 19.75
N ALA A 571 -35.64 -1.21 19.37
CA ALA A 571 -35.16 -2.39 18.68
C ALA A 571 -34.55 -2.06 17.31
N LEU A 572 -33.42 -2.70 17.00
CA LEU A 572 -32.74 -2.53 15.71
C LEU A 572 -33.01 -3.71 14.77
N THR A 573 -33.22 -3.40 13.49
CA THR A 573 -33.24 -4.40 12.42
C THR A 573 -31.82 -4.62 11.88
N LYS A 574 -31.45 -5.87 11.65
CA LYS A 574 -30.20 -6.22 10.98
C LYS A 574 -30.18 -5.75 9.52
N VAL A 575 -28.99 -5.57 8.98
CA VAL A 575 -28.76 -5.32 7.55
C VAL A 575 -28.74 -6.68 6.83
N ASP A 576 -29.80 -6.99 6.10
CA ASP A 576 -29.95 -8.24 5.34
C ASP A 576 -29.34 -8.20 3.91
N SER A 577 -28.54 -7.17 3.59
CA SER A 577 -28.00 -6.95 2.23
C SER A 577 -26.53 -6.51 2.25
N GLU A 578 -25.94 -6.22 1.08
CA GLU A 578 -24.55 -5.72 0.98
C GLU A 578 -24.35 -4.50 1.87
N LEU A 579 -23.24 -4.47 2.63
CA LEU A 579 -22.92 -3.31 3.44
C LEU A 579 -22.71 -2.12 2.52
N GLU A 580 -22.99 -0.93 3.04
CA GLU A 580 -22.46 0.25 2.38
C GLU A 580 -20.94 0.20 2.33
N TYR A 581 -20.23 -0.56 3.16
CA TYR A 581 -18.77 -0.76 3.08
C TYR A 581 -18.31 -1.44 1.78
N GLY A 582 -18.14 -0.64 0.75
CA GLY A 582 -17.65 -1.15 -0.52
C GLY A 582 -17.96 -0.15 -1.61
N TYR A 583 -16.95 0.15 -2.43
CA TYR A 583 -17.26 0.66 -3.74
C TYR A 583 -18.04 -0.45 -4.45
N ALA A 584 -19.30 -0.20 -4.80
CA ALA A 584 -19.90 -0.83 -5.94
C ALA A 584 -18.88 -0.67 -7.06
N TYR A 585 -18.14 -1.74 -7.38
CA TYR A 585 -17.55 -1.92 -8.69
C TYR A 585 -18.78 -1.91 -9.58
N LYS A 586 -19.31 -0.72 -9.90
CA LYS A 586 -20.31 -0.56 -10.92
C LYS A 586 -19.61 -1.22 -12.08
N LYS A 587 -20.08 -2.44 -12.41
CA LYS A 587 -20.06 -3.04 -13.74
C LYS A 587 -19.86 -1.87 -14.66
N ASP A 588 -18.67 -1.78 -15.23
CA ASP A 588 -18.27 -0.67 -16.04
C ASP A 588 -19.44 -0.35 -16.96
N LYS A 589 -20.23 0.70 -16.66
CA LYS A 589 -21.37 1.11 -17.49
C LYS A 589 -20.88 1.62 -18.85
N ASN A 590 -19.59 1.41 -19.14
CA ASN A 590 -18.97 1.57 -20.43
C ASN A 590 -19.12 0.38 -21.38
N VAL A 591 -19.60 -0.81 -20.99
CA VAL A 591 -19.92 -1.83 -22.02
C VAL A 591 -21.10 -1.34 -22.88
N ASP A 592 -22.11 -0.73 -22.27
CA ASP A 592 -23.24 -0.13 -23.00
C ASP A 592 -22.94 1.28 -23.53
N GLY A 593 -22.11 2.06 -22.83
CA GLY A 593 -21.63 3.37 -23.31
C GLY A 593 -20.77 3.25 -24.57
N VAL A 594 -19.89 2.24 -24.64
CA VAL A 594 -19.06 1.93 -25.82
C VAL A 594 -19.90 1.30 -26.93
N LYS A 595 -20.87 0.43 -26.62
CA LYS A 595 -21.83 -0.09 -27.62
C LYS A 595 -22.74 1.03 -28.19
N LYS A 596 -23.24 1.96 -27.35
CA LYS A 596 -24.02 3.13 -27.79
C LYS A 596 -23.17 4.15 -28.56
N LYS A 597 -21.91 4.41 -28.16
CA LYS A 597 -20.96 5.25 -28.92
C LYS A 597 -20.55 4.59 -30.25
N LYS A 598 -20.33 3.27 -30.31
CA LYS A 598 -20.08 2.51 -31.54
C LYS A 598 -21.31 2.49 -32.46
N LYS A 599 -22.54 2.33 -31.93
CA LYS A 599 -23.80 2.45 -32.70
C LYS A 599 -24.03 3.88 -33.23
N LYS A 600 -23.77 4.93 -32.43
CA LYS A 600 -23.83 6.34 -32.89
C LYS A 600 -22.75 6.66 -33.93
N LYS A 601 -21.50 6.17 -33.79
CA LYS A 601 -20.44 6.30 -34.80
C LYS A 601 -20.76 5.52 -36.08
N LYS A 602 -21.33 4.31 -36.01
CA LYS A 602 -21.81 3.54 -37.18
C LYS A 602 -23.00 4.22 -37.87
N LYS A 603 -23.97 4.79 -37.14
CA LYS A 603 -25.07 5.58 -37.72
C LYS A 603 -24.57 6.89 -38.38
N LYS A 604 -23.60 7.59 -37.78
CA LYS A 604 -22.96 8.78 -38.41
C LYS A 604 -22.12 8.40 -39.65
N LYS A 605 -21.40 7.27 -39.64
CA LYS A 605 -20.68 6.77 -40.84
C LYS A 605 -21.64 6.30 -41.95
N LYS A 606 -22.77 5.65 -41.62
CA LYS A 606 -23.82 5.31 -42.61
C LYS A 606 -24.52 6.54 -43.18
N LYS A 607 -24.81 7.58 -42.37
CA LYS A 607 -25.35 8.87 -42.87
C LYS A 607 -24.33 9.61 -43.75
N LYS A 608 -23.03 9.61 -43.41
CA LYS A 608 -21.97 10.18 -44.27
C LYS A 608 -21.75 9.40 -45.57
N LYS A 609 -21.87 8.06 -45.56
CA LYS A 609 -21.82 7.24 -46.78
C LYS A 609 -23.05 7.42 -47.67
N LYS A 610 -24.26 7.53 -47.11
CA LYS A 610 -25.48 7.87 -47.88
C LYS A 610 -25.46 9.29 -48.46
N LYS A 611 -24.85 10.26 -47.76
CA LYS A 611 -24.67 11.61 -48.31
C LYS A 611 -23.67 11.61 -49.47
N LYS A 612 -22.51 10.94 -49.32
CA LYS A 612 -21.53 10.76 -50.40
C LYS A 612 -22.02 9.92 -51.59
N SER A 613 -22.94 8.96 -51.41
CA SER A 613 -23.53 8.21 -52.54
C SER A 613 -24.59 9.01 -53.30
N ASN A 614 -25.33 9.88 -52.60
CA ASN A 614 -26.29 10.78 -53.24
C ASN A 614 -25.60 11.93 -53.98
N ASP A 615 -24.48 12.44 -53.44
CA ASP A 615 -23.66 13.47 -54.10
C ASP A 615 -22.86 12.92 -55.30
N ALA A 616 -22.64 11.61 -55.37
CA ALA A 616 -21.96 10.94 -56.50
C ALA A 616 -22.91 10.49 -57.62
N ALA A 617 -24.21 10.34 -57.32
CA ALA A 617 -25.23 10.02 -58.33
C ALA A 617 -25.73 11.28 -59.08
N SER A 618 -25.40 12.48 -58.59
CA SER A 618 -25.74 13.77 -59.22
C SER A 618 -24.62 14.35 -60.10
N LEU A 619 -23.52 13.63 -60.29
CA LEU A 619 -22.42 14.00 -61.19
C LEU A 619 -22.10 12.82 -62.10
N GLY A 620 -22.95 12.59 -63.10
CA GLY A 620 -22.67 11.65 -64.17
C GLY A 620 -21.55 12.18 -65.06
N ILE A 621 -20.38 11.54 -65.04
CA ILE A 621 -19.41 11.57 -66.14
C ILE A 621 -18.88 10.14 -66.31
N SER A 622 -19.03 9.63 -67.52
CA SER A 622 -18.60 8.31 -68.00
C SER A 622 -17.10 8.27 -68.34
N ALA A 623 -16.49 7.08 -68.20
CA ALA A 623 -15.36 6.59 -68.98
C ALA A 623 -15.25 5.08 -68.69
N VAL A 624 -15.62 4.20 -69.64
CA VAL A 624 -14.79 3.59 -70.69
C VAL A 624 -13.64 2.73 -70.15
N SER A 625 -13.72 1.46 -70.52
CA SER A 625 -12.80 0.34 -70.31
C SER A 625 -11.39 0.59 -70.85
N TYR A 626 -10.37 0.29 -70.04
CA TYR A 626 -9.31 -0.70 -70.30
C TYR A 626 -8.59 -1.03 -68.99
#